data_AF-E3NDB8-F1
#
_entry.id   AF-E3NDB8-F1
#
_cell.length_a   1.000
_cell.length_b   1.000
_cell.length_c   1.000
_cell.angle_alpha   90.00
_cell.angle_beta   90.00
_cell.angle_gamma   90.00
#
_symmetry.space_group_name_H-M   'P 1'
#
loop_
_entity.id
_entity.type
_entity.pdbx_description
1 polymer ?
#
loop_
_entity_poly.entity_id
_entity_poly.type
_entity_poly.pdbx_seq_one_letter_code
_entity_poly.pdbx_strand_id
1 'polypeptide(L)'
;MPSYRDDFKLSYESVILNSEDIGILERNEWFNDKLLTFIGEYLMNSHGNSGESRGIHVFTPPETEMIRHSSSDDEVDMYFGMLGVGDMEMVGIFGFMGGKSRIHRFLTICSLKETRTL
;
A
#
# COMPACT_ATOMS: atom_id res chain seq x y z
N MET A 1 17.80 7.53 -34.86
CA MET A 1 17.83 6.30 -34.05
C MET A 1 17.25 6.64 -32.69
N PRO A 2 16.04 6.19 -32.31
CA PRO A 2 15.58 6.39 -30.95
C PRO A 2 16.45 5.53 -30.04
N SER A 3 17.09 6.19 -29.08
CA SER A 3 17.90 5.57 -28.04
C SER A 3 16.97 4.73 -27.16
N TYR A 4 17.03 3.41 -27.28
CA TYR A 4 16.54 2.49 -26.25
C TYR A 4 17.41 2.69 -25.00
N ARG A 5 17.08 3.68 -24.19
CA ARG A 5 17.50 3.67 -22.79
C ARG A 5 16.51 2.76 -22.10
N ASP A 6 16.98 1.60 -21.68
CA ASP A 6 16.28 0.74 -20.74
C ASP A 6 16.01 1.57 -19.47
N ASP A 7 14.83 2.18 -19.43
CA ASP A 7 14.31 3.02 -18.34
C ASP A 7 13.78 2.19 -17.17
N PHE A 8 14.01 0.87 -17.20
CA PHE A 8 13.73 -0.04 -16.10
C PHE A 8 14.73 0.17 -14.96
N LYS A 9 14.22 0.39 -13.74
CA LYS A 9 15.04 0.61 -12.55
C LYS A 9 14.83 -0.44 -11.46
N LEU A 10 13.60 -0.94 -11.29
CA LEU A 10 13.30 -1.92 -10.25
C LEU A 10 12.06 -2.76 -10.62
N SER A 11 12.15 -4.07 -10.40
CA SER A 11 11.01 -4.99 -10.36
C SER A 11 10.95 -5.58 -8.96
N TYR A 12 9.83 -5.42 -8.27
CA TYR A 12 9.63 -5.94 -6.92
C TYR A 12 8.19 -6.40 -6.78
N GLU A 13 7.98 -7.67 -6.45
CA GLU A 13 6.65 -8.27 -6.34
C GLU A 13 5.73 -7.91 -7.52
N SER A 14 4.64 -7.17 -7.29
CA SER A 14 3.66 -6.84 -8.33
C SER A 14 4.00 -5.56 -9.13
N VAL A 15 5.06 -4.84 -8.76
CA VAL A 15 5.36 -3.52 -9.34
C VAL A 15 6.67 -3.46 -10.13
N ILE A 16 6.61 -2.69 -11.21
CA ILE A 16 7.76 -2.30 -12.03
C ILE A 16 7.89 -0.77 -11.96
N LEU A 17 8.99 -0.30 -11.37
CA LEU A 17 9.34 1.12 -11.29
C LEU A 17 10.33 1.48 -12.39
N ASN A 18 10.02 2.58 -13.09
CA ASN A 18 10.91 3.20 -14.06
C ASN A 18 11.62 4.42 -13.48
N SER A 19 12.45 5.06 -14.31
CA SER A 19 13.20 6.28 -13.95
C SER A 19 12.28 7.45 -13.55
N GLU A 20 11.11 7.59 -14.19
CA GLU A 20 10.14 8.64 -13.87
C GLU A 20 9.50 8.43 -12.49
N ASP A 21 9.12 7.18 -12.19
CA ASP A 21 8.50 6.75 -10.93
C ASP A 21 9.43 7.04 -9.73
N ILE A 22 10.73 6.74 -9.88
CA ILE A 22 11.73 7.00 -8.83
C ILE A 22 12.06 8.49 -8.74
N GLY A 23 12.12 9.20 -9.88
CA GLY A 23 12.45 10.62 -9.93
C GLY A 23 11.49 11.51 -9.13
N ILE A 24 10.27 11.03 -8.82
CA ILE A 24 9.32 11.70 -7.92
C ILE A 24 9.95 11.97 -6.54
N LEU A 25 10.78 11.04 -6.04
CA LEU A 25 11.47 11.16 -4.75
C LEU A 25 12.45 12.34 -4.72
N GLU A 26 13.05 12.68 -5.85
CA GLU A 26 14.03 13.76 -5.97
C GLU A 26 13.36 15.13 -6.20
N ARG A 27 12.17 15.13 -6.81
CA ARG A 27 11.46 16.35 -7.22
C ARG A 27 10.48 16.89 -6.17
N ASN A 28 10.40 16.26 -5.01
CA ASN A 28 9.42 16.59 -3.95
C ASN A 28 7.98 16.59 -4.52
N GLU A 29 7.72 15.68 -5.46
CA GLU A 29 6.43 15.46 -6.10
C GLU A 29 5.58 14.48 -5.28
N TRP A 30 4.27 14.45 -5.54
CA TRP A 30 3.38 13.49 -4.89
C TRP A 30 3.70 12.06 -5.31
N PHE A 31 3.80 11.16 -4.33
CA PHE A 31 4.01 9.73 -4.60
C PHE A 31 2.88 9.18 -5.45
N ASN A 32 3.25 8.54 -6.56
CA ASN A 32 2.31 7.86 -7.44
C ASN A 32 1.93 6.48 -6.88
N ASP A 33 0.91 5.86 -7.46
CA ASP A 33 0.34 4.62 -6.93
C ASP A 33 1.36 3.46 -6.96
N LYS A 34 2.22 3.40 -7.99
CA LYS A 34 3.26 2.37 -8.09
C LYS A 34 4.28 2.46 -6.95
N LEU A 35 4.71 3.66 -6.62
CA LEU A 35 5.66 3.90 -5.53
C LEU A 35 5.03 3.56 -4.17
N LEU A 36 3.74 3.88 -3.99
CA LEU A 36 3.00 3.53 -2.78
C LEU A 36 2.81 2.01 -2.65
N THR A 37 2.44 1.32 -3.74
CA THR A 37 2.35 -0.14 -3.78
C THR A 37 3.71 -0.77 -3.44
N PHE A 38 4.79 -0.29 -4.06
CA PHE A 38 6.15 -0.74 -3.74
C PHE A 38 6.45 -0.62 -2.24
N ILE A 39 6.16 0.53 -1.63
CA ILE A 39 6.38 0.76 -0.20
C ILE A 39 5.55 -0.22 0.65
N GLY A 40 4.29 -0.44 0.30
CA GLY A 40 3.40 -1.37 1.00
C GLY A 40 3.92 -2.81 0.96
N GLU A 41 4.26 -3.30 -0.24
CA GLU A 41 4.79 -4.65 -0.44
C GLU A 41 6.14 -4.84 0.28
N TYR A 42 7.02 -3.84 0.19
CA TYR A 42 8.29 -3.87 0.91
C TYR A 42 8.09 -3.94 2.44
N LEU A 43 7.13 -3.20 2.99
CA LEU A 43 6.79 -3.26 4.42
C LEU A 43 6.25 -4.62 4.84
N MET A 44 5.31 -5.18 4.06
CA MET A 44 4.77 -6.52 4.31
C MET A 44 5.86 -7.60 4.29
N ASN A 45 6.76 -7.56 3.32
CA ASN A 45 7.85 -8.53 3.20
C ASN A 45 8.94 -8.37 4.27
N SER A 46 9.26 -7.13 4.65
CA SER A 46 10.28 -6.86 5.68
C SER A 46 9.82 -7.27 7.08
N HIS A 47 8.52 -7.16 7.37
CA HIS A 47 7.94 -7.48 8.69
C HIS A 47 7.29 -8.88 8.74
N GLY A 48 7.17 -9.57 7.60
CA GLY A 48 6.56 -10.91 7.49
C GLY A 48 7.52 -12.08 7.74
N ASN A 49 8.84 -11.86 7.82
CA ASN A 49 9.85 -12.93 7.84
C ASN A 49 10.24 -13.45 9.24
N SER A 50 9.65 -12.94 10.32
CA SER A 50 9.96 -13.38 11.69
C SER A 50 8.94 -14.39 12.23
N GLY A 51 9.06 -15.63 11.76
CA GLY A 51 8.82 -16.87 12.52
C GLY A 51 7.41 -17.25 12.96
N GLU A 52 6.63 -16.37 13.59
CA GLU A 52 5.36 -16.77 14.25
C GLU A 52 4.26 -15.69 14.25
N SER A 53 4.58 -14.42 13.94
CA SER A 53 3.59 -13.34 13.88
C SER A 53 3.40 -12.82 12.47
N ARG A 54 2.15 -12.74 12.02
CA ARG A 54 1.77 -12.00 10.81
C ARG A 54 1.91 -10.50 11.10
N GLY A 55 3.08 -9.93 10.76
CA GLY A 55 3.49 -8.62 11.26
C GLY A 55 2.62 -7.44 10.80
N ILE A 56 2.45 -7.25 9.50
CA ILE A 56 1.68 -6.13 8.95
C ILE A 56 1.03 -6.54 7.63
N HIS A 57 -0.21 -6.09 7.42
CA HIS A 57 -0.82 -6.03 6.10
C HIS A 57 -0.98 -4.57 5.69
N VAL A 58 -0.52 -4.20 4.50
CA VAL A 58 -0.69 -2.85 3.97
C VAL A 58 -1.58 -2.90 2.73
N PHE A 59 -2.76 -2.29 2.81
CA PHE A 59 -3.65 -2.14 1.67
C PHE A 59 -3.03 -1.20 0.65
N THR A 60 -2.76 -1.73 -0.53
CA THR A 60 -2.24 -0.98 -1.67
C THR A 60 -3.28 0.04 -2.17
N PRO A 61 -2.89 1.05 -2.96
CA PRO A 61 -3.84 2.03 -3.49
C PRO A 61 -5.02 1.41 -4.26
N PRO A 62 -4.83 0.39 -5.15
CA PRO A 62 -5.96 -0.28 -5.80
C PRO A 62 -6.91 -0.98 -4.82
N GLU A 63 -6.37 -1.63 -3.79
CA GLU A 63 -7.18 -2.31 -2.78
C GLU A 63 -7.96 -1.32 -1.93
N THR A 64 -7.32 -0.20 -1.56
CA THR A 64 -7.98 0.89 -0.83
C THR A 64 -9.11 1.52 -1.64
N GLU A 65 -8.92 1.69 -2.95
CA GLU A 65 -9.96 2.25 -3.82
C GLU A 65 -11.14 1.29 -4.01
N MET A 66 -10.87 -0.01 -4.13
CA MET A 66 -11.89 -1.05 -4.14
C MET A 66 -12.72 -1.03 -2.85
N ILE A 67 -12.07 -0.99 -1.67
CA ILE A 67 -12.76 -0.91 -0.38
C ILE A 67 -13.63 0.35 -0.31
N ARG A 68 -13.11 1.50 -0.77
CA ARG A 68 -13.84 2.77 -0.79
C ARG A 68 -15.10 2.71 -1.66
N HIS A 69 -15.06 1.96 -2.76
CA HIS A 69 -16.13 1.89 -3.75
C HIS A 69 -17.07 0.71 -3.53
N SER A 70 -16.75 -0.20 -2.61
CA SER A 70 -17.68 -1.27 -2.23
C SER A 70 -18.89 -0.68 -1.54
N SER A 71 -20.06 -1.18 -1.91
CA SER A 71 -21.35 -0.81 -1.32
C SER A 71 -21.83 -1.81 -0.27
N SER A 72 -21.02 -2.83 0.05
CA SER A 72 -21.42 -3.96 0.88
C SER A 72 -20.34 -4.31 1.91
N ASP A 73 -20.65 -4.10 3.19
CA ASP A 73 -19.76 -4.48 4.29
C ASP A 73 -19.39 -5.98 4.23
N ASP A 74 -20.34 -6.85 3.85
CA ASP A 74 -20.10 -8.28 3.67
C ASP A 74 -19.03 -8.59 2.59
N GLU A 75 -18.94 -7.78 1.54
CA GLU A 75 -17.95 -7.97 0.46
C GLU A 75 -16.56 -7.59 0.97
N VAL A 76 -16.47 -6.50 1.71
CA VAL A 76 -15.23 -6.03 2.34
C VAL A 76 -14.75 -7.04 3.39
N ASP A 77 -15.67 -7.56 4.22
CA ASP A 77 -15.35 -8.55 5.25
C ASP A 77 -14.88 -9.88 4.65
N MET A 78 -15.52 -10.35 3.57
CA MET A 78 -15.03 -11.53 2.84
C MET A 78 -13.62 -11.29 2.29
N TYR A 79 -13.37 -10.13 1.71
CA TYR A 79 -12.06 -9.78 1.17
C TYR A 79 -10.99 -9.70 2.29
N PHE A 80 -11.31 -9.10 3.42
CA PHE A 80 -10.42 -9.06 4.60
C PHE A 80 -10.15 -10.46 5.15
N GLY A 81 -11.16 -11.33 5.15
CA GLY A 81 -11.03 -12.74 5.51
C GLY A 81 -10.09 -13.51 4.58
N MET A 82 -10.20 -13.30 3.26
CA MET A 82 -9.29 -13.90 2.28
C MET A 82 -7.83 -13.48 2.48
N LEU A 83 -7.61 -12.21 2.84
CA LEU A 83 -6.29 -11.66 3.11
C LEU A 83 -5.75 -12.02 4.51
N GLY A 84 -6.57 -12.62 5.37
CA GLY A 84 -6.19 -12.98 6.74
C GLY A 84 -5.87 -11.77 7.61
N VAL A 85 -6.49 -10.61 7.34
CA VAL A 85 -6.21 -9.33 8.02
C VAL A 85 -6.48 -9.40 9.52
N GLY A 86 -7.49 -10.18 9.93
CA GLY A 86 -7.87 -10.35 11.34
C GLY A 86 -6.81 -11.01 12.23
N ASP A 87 -5.81 -11.64 11.62
CA ASP A 87 -4.68 -12.29 12.31
C ASP A 87 -3.40 -11.42 12.28
N MET A 88 -3.44 -10.25 11.64
CA MET A 88 -2.29 -9.35 11.52
C MET A 88 -2.10 -8.55 12.81
N GLU A 89 -0.85 -8.22 13.16
CA GLU A 89 -0.60 -7.34 14.30
C GLU A 89 -0.84 -5.87 13.98
N MET A 90 -0.60 -5.49 12.72
CA MET A 90 -0.74 -4.13 12.22
C MET A 90 -1.42 -4.11 10.85
N VAL A 91 -2.13 -3.03 10.59
CA VAL A 91 -2.75 -2.74 9.30
C VAL A 91 -2.34 -1.35 8.83
N GLY A 92 -1.86 -1.26 7.59
CA GLY A 92 -1.54 -0.02 6.91
C GLY A 92 -2.57 0.30 5.82
N ILE A 93 -3.02 1.55 5.73
CA ILE A 93 -3.92 2.03 4.67
C ILE A 93 -3.36 3.32 4.07
N PHE A 94 -3.30 3.41 2.74
CA PHE A 94 -2.97 4.65 2.05
C PHE A 94 -4.21 5.55 1.96
N GLY A 95 -4.25 6.60 2.78
CA GLY A 95 -5.30 7.59 2.79
C GLY A 95 -5.11 8.69 1.74
N PHE A 96 -6.23 9.20 1.24
CA PHE A 96 -6.30 10.38 0.38
C PHE A 96 -7.19 11.43 1.05
N MET A 97 -6.60 12.52 1.54
CA MET A 97 -7.36 13.66 2.05
C MET A 97 -7.46 14.72 0.95
N GLY A 98 -8.65 14.85 0.35
CA GLY A 98 -8.92 15.81 -0.71
C GLY A 98 -9.85 16.94 -0.27
N GLY A 99 -9.34 18.18 -0.23
CA GLY A 99 -10.18 19.37 -0.43
C GLY A 99 -10.20 19.74 -1.91
N LYS A 100 -11.16 20.55 -2.36
CA LYS A 100 -11.41 20.95 -3.79
C LYS A 100 -10.17 21.41 -4.61
N SER A 101 -9.00 21.58 -4.01
CA SER A 101 -7.77 22.03 -4.68
C SER A 101 -6.49 21.25 -4.32
N ARG A 102 -6.51 20.34 -3.33
CA ARG A 102 -5.32 19.55 -2.92
C ARG A 102 -5.71 18.18 -2.40
N ILE A 103 -5.09 17.14 -2.94
CA ILE A 103 -5.17 15.75 -2.46
C ILE A 103 -3.85 15.44 -1.74
N HIS A 104 -3.93 15.18 -0.43
CA HIS A 104 -2.82 14.73 0.39
C HIS A 104 -2.83 13.20 0.47
N ARG A 105 -1.72 12.56 0.07
CA ARG A 105 -1.52 11.10 0.19
C ARG A 105 -0.72 10.80 1.46
N PHE A 106 -1.21 9.89 2.30
CA PHE A 106 -0.55 9.51 3.55
C PHE A 106 -0.71 8.01 3.82
N LEU A 107 0.22 7.41 4.56
CA LEU A 107 0.09 6.04 5.05
C LEU A 107 -0.29 6.10 6.53
N THR A 108 -1.41 5.50 6.90
CA THR A 108 -1.80 5.30 8.30
C THR A 108 -1.51 3.86 8.67
N ILE A 109 -0.75 3.62 9.74
CA ILE A 109 -0.51 2.29 10.29
C ILE A 109 -1.15 2.23 11.67
N CYS A 110 -2.02 1.26 11.89
CA CYS A 110 -2.71 1.02 13.14
C CYS A 110 -2.31 -0.35 13.71
N SER A 111 -2.13 -0.43 15.03
CA SER A 111 -1.96 -1.73 15.70
C SER A 111 -3.32 -2.33 16.06
N LEU A 112 -3.51 -3.61 15.75
CA LEU A 112 -4.71 -4.38 16.10
C LEU A 112 -4.63 -4.99 17.51
N LYS A 113 -3.48 -4.90 18.19
CA LYS A 113 -3.32 -5.40 19.56
C LYS A 113 -4.02 -4.53 20.62
N GLU A 114 -4.27 -3.25 20.35
CA GLU A 114 -4.91 -2.32 21.31
C GLU A 114 -6.45 -2.37 21.29
N THR A 115 -7.09 -2.94 20.26
CA THR A 115 -8.56 -2.92 20.12
C THR A 115 -9.28 -4.10 20.75
N ARG A 116 -8.57 -5.11 21.30
CA ARG A 116 -9.18 -6.32 21.92
C ARG A 116 -9.35 -6.25 23.44
N THR A 117 -9.21 -5.08 24.07
CA THR A 117 -9.47 -4.88 25.52
C THR A 117 -10.70 -4.01 25.76
N LEU A 118 -11.88 -4.47 25.35
CA LEU A 118 -13.18 -4.02 25.85
C LEU A 118 -14.17 -5.18 25.93
#